data_AF-R6HIG4-F1
#
_entry.id   AF-R6HIG4-F1
#
_cell.length_a   1.000
_cell.length_b   1.000
_cell.length_c   1.000
_cell.angle_alpha   90.00
_cell.angle_beta   90.00
_cell.angle_gamma   90.00
#
_symmetry.space_group_name_H-M   'P 1'
#
loop_
_entity.id
_entity.type
_entity.pdbx_description
1 polymer ?
#
loop_
_entity_poly.entity_id
_entity_poly.type
_entity_poly.pdbx_seq_one_letter_code
_entity_poly.pdbx_strand_id
1 'polypeptide(L)'
;MGSTATGEGKAAITRSMPLRVAIYFGGILILGVGVVLSARSDFGAPAFQSIPLVFSEGTHLLTLGQSCICLYCIDILIQVLVFRTLNVKIALQIPFAFAFGCLIDLFDFVLGLDFFWFCHDPSLLTSCIMFTIGITLIGIGVSAMVAMNFVLNPADGCTQAFMKITHLPFGKAKIINDVLRFSIACIMALAMTGHLFGVGVGTVISMVAIGAICQVVSDGARGFYRRAYVPASFA
;
A
#
# COMPACT_ATOMS: atom_id res chain seq x y z
N MET A 1 15.06 -46.22 18.50
CA MET A 1 14.58 -44.89 18.91
C MET A 1 15.23 -43.87 18.00
N GLY A 2 14.53 -43.46 16.94
CA GLY A 2 15.04 -42.50 15.96
C GLY A 2 15.01 -41.09 16.53
N SER A 3 16.17 -40.44 16.53
CA SER A 3 16.35 -39.04 16.91
C SER A 3 15.44 -38.15 16.05
N THR A 4 14.51 -37.47 16.70
CA THR A 4 13.69 -36.40 16.14
C THR A 4 14.60 -35.30 15.58
N ALA A 5 14.60 -35.15 14.26
CA ALA A 5 15.17 -33.99 13.59
C ALA A 5 14.42 -32.75 14.06
N THR A 6 15.04 -31.95 14.93
CA THR A 6 14.63 -30.58 15.19
C THR A 6 14.72 -29.81 13.89
N GLY A 7 13.57 -29.43 13.33
CA GLY A 7 13.49 -28.57 12.15
C GLY A 7 14.07 -27.21 12.46
N GLU A 8 15.38 -27.03 12.24
CA GLU A 8 16.02 -25.73 12.25
C GLU A 8 15.44 -24.92 11.09
N GLY A 9 14.54 -23.99 11.41
CA GLY A 9 14.04 -23.02 10.43
C GLY A 9 15.23 -22.27 9.81
N LYS A 10 15.37 -22.34 8.48
CA LYS A 10 16.49 -21.68 7.79
C LYS A 10 16.44 -20.18 8.05
N ALA A 11 17.53 -19.64 8.60
CA ALA A 11 17.71 -18.21 8.80
C ALA A 11 17.61 -17.45 7.47
N ALA A 12 17.16 -16.20 7.52
CA ALA A 12 17.09 -15.34 6.35
C ALA A 12 18.50 -15.07 5.78
N ILE A 13 18.65 -15.12 4.46
CA ILE A 13 19.95 -14.95 3.78
C ILE A 13 19.86 -13.75 2.84
N THR A 14 20.72 -12.76 3.05
CA THR A 14 20.93 -11.68 2.07
C THR A 14 22.06 -12.06 1.14
N ARG A 15 21.77 -12.15 -0.17
CA ARG A 15 22.76 -12.48 -1.20
C ARG A 15 23.42 -11.24 -1.80
N SER A 16 22.67 -10.16 -1.96
CA SER A 16 23.18 -8.88 -2.46
C SER A 16 22.43 -7.72 -1.81
N MET A 17 23.09 -6.98 -0.92
CA MET A 17 22.52 -5.78 -0.29
C MET A 17 22.21 -4.68 -1.31
N PRO A 18 23.09 -4.33 -2.27
CA PRO A 18 22.80 -3.29 -3.26
C PRO A 18 21.56 -3.63 -4.10
N LEU A 19 21.44 -4.88 -4.56
CA LEU A 19 20.28 -5.31 -5.34
C LEU A 19 19.00 -5.32 -4.49
N ARG A 20 19.08 -5.76 -3.24
CA ARG A 20 17.94 -5.75 -2.29
C ARG A 20 17.42 -4.34 -2.06
N VAL A 21 18.34 -3.39 -1.87
CA VAL A 21 18.04 -1.95 -1.72
C VAL A 21 17.43 -1.39 -3.00
N ALA A 22 18.02 -1.68 -4.17
CA ALA A 22 17.50 -1.21 -5.46
C ALA A 22 16.08 -1.72 -5.75
N ILE A 23 15.79 -3.00 -5.48
CA ILE A 23 14.44 -3.57 -5.64
C ILE A 23 13.45 -2.89 -4.69
N TYR A 24 13.85 -2.65 -3.44
CA TYR A 24 13.00 -2.00 -2.46
C TYR A 24 12.65 -0.55 -2.84
N PHE A 25 13.66 0.26 -3.18
CA PHE A 25 13.44 1.64 -3.62
C PHE A 25 12.68 1.73 -4.96
N GLY A 26 12.99 0.85 -5.92
CA GLY A 26 12.22 0.73 -7.15
C GLY A 26 10.76 0.38 -6.88
N GLY A 27 10.50 -0.52 -5.93
CA GLY A 27 9.16 -0.86 -5.46
C GLY A 27 8.41 0.33 -4.88
N ILE A 28 9.08 1.17 -4.08
CA ILE A 28 8.50 2.40 -3.52
C ILE A 28 8.10 3.38 -4.62
N LEU A 29 8.96 3.61 -5.61
CA LEU A 29 8.67 4.52 -6.72
C LEU A 29 7.48 4.03 -7.56
N ILE A 30 7.49 2.75 -7.92
CA ILE A 30 6.40 2.10 -8.66
C ILE A 30 5.08 2.18 -7.88
N LEU A 31 5.13 1.91 -6.57
CA LEU A 31 3.98 2.02 -5.68
C LEU A 31 3.42 3.45 -5.68
N GLY A 32 4.27 4.46 -5.51
CA GLY A 32 3.85 5.86 -5.46
C GLY A 32 3.18 6.32 -6.76
N VAL A 33 3.74 5.97 -7.92
CA VAL A 33 3.13 6.27 -9.22
C VAL A 33 1.77 5.58 -9.35
N GLY A 34 1.66 4.31 -8.96
CA GLY A 34 0.41 3.57 -9.01
C GLY A 34 -0.68 4.17 -8.12
N VAL A 35 -0.32 4.60 -6.92
CA VAL A 35 -1.18 5.29 -5.95
C VAL A 35 -1.76 6.57 -6.55
N VAL A 36 -0.91 7.47 -7.08
CA VAL A 36 -1.38 8.73 -7.68
C VAL A 36 -2.20 8.49 -8.95
N LEU A 37 -1.74 7.60 -9.83
CA LEU A 37 -2.43 7.31 -11.09
C LEU A 37 -3.83 6.73 -10.86
N SER A 38 -3.99 5.87 -9.85
CA SER A 38 -5.30 5.32 -9.48
C SER A 38 -6.22 6.35 -8.81
N ALA A 39 -5.68 7.37 -8.14
CA ALA A 39 -6.48 8.45 -7.58
C ALA A 39 -7.01 9.40 -8.66
N ARG A 40 -6.19 9.69 -9.68
CA ARG A 40 -6.55 10.56 -10.82
C ARG A 40 -7.41 9.88 -11.89
N SER A 41 -7.86 8.65 -11.67
CA SER A 41 -8.60 7.91 -12.70
C SER A 41 -10.12 8.06 -12.62
N ASP A 42 -10.68 8.82 -11.67
CA ASP A 42 -12.13 9.01 -11.42
C ASP A 42 -12.97 7.74 -11.26
N PHE A 43 -12.32 6.58 -11.14
CA PHE A 43 -12.96 5.28 -10.95
C PHE A 43 -13.09 4.90 -9.46
N GLY A 44 -12.61 5.78 -8.58
CA GLY A 44 -12.36 5.56 -7.16
C GLY A 44 -10.91 5.15 -6.89
N ALA A 45 -10.41 5.43 -5.68
CA ALA A 45 -9.06 5.03 -5.26
C ALA A 45 -9.09 3.71 -4.47
N PRO A 46 -7.94 3.02 -4.31
CA PRO A 46 -7.82 1.92 -3.36
C PRO A 46 -8.24 2.32 -1.95
N ALA A 47 -8.88 1.40 -1.21
CA ALA A 47 -9.53 1.74 0.06
C ALA A 47 -8.60 2.36 1.10
N PHE A 48 -7.33 1.96 1.12
CA PHE A 48 -6.31 2.55 2.01
C PHE A 48 -5.98 4.00 1.67
N GLN A 49 -6.22 4.45 0.44
CA GLN A 49 -5.96 5.79 -0.05
C GLN A 49 -7.23 6.66 -0.11
N SER A 50 -8.42 6.05 -0.15
CA SER A 50 -9.70 6.77 -0.22
C SER A 50 -9.89 7.77 0.91
N ILE A 51 -9.47 7.47 2.15
CA ILE A 51 -9.56 8.43 3.27
C ILE A 51 -8.70 9.68 3.00
N PRO A 52 -7.38 9.56 2.71
CA PRO A 52 -6.54 10.70 2.31
C PRO A 52 -7.09 11.49 1.14
N LEU A 53 -7.60 10.81 0.11
CA LEU A 53 -8.12 11.46 -1.10
C LEU A 53 -9.36 12.30 -0.80
N VAL A 54 -10.33 11.72 -0.08
CA VAL A 54 -11.56 12.43 0.34
C VAL A 54 -11.23 13.62 1.24
N PHE A 55 -10.27 13.47 2.15
CA PHE A 55 -9.87 14.56 3.03
C PHE A 55 -9.19 15.70 2.27
N SER A 56 -8.22 15.36 1.40
CA SER A 56 -7.46 16.31 0.58
C SER A 56 -8.39 17.12 -0.32
N GLU A 57 -9.20 16.44 -1.14
CA GLU A 57 -10.09 17.10 -2.11
C GLU A 57 -11.31 17.74 -1.45
N GLY A 58 -11.82 17.16 -0.35
CA GLY A 58 -13.00 17.71 0.31
C GLY A 58 -12.73 18.92 1.19
N THR A 59 -11.52 19.06 1.76
CA THR A 59 -11.15 20.22 2.58
C THR A 59 -10.26 21.24 1.88
N HIS A 60 -9.46 20.80 0.90
CA HIS A 60 -8.33 21.54 0.34
C HIS A 60 -7.33 22.10 1.37
N LEU A 61 -7.37 21.62 2.63
CA LEU A 61 -6.48 22.06 3.71
C LEU A 61 -5.08 21.43 3.61
N LEU A 62 -5.03 20.18 3.17
CA LEU A 62 -3.83 19.38 3.04
C LEU A 62 -3.75 18.80 1.62
N THR A 63 -2.53 18.60 1.13
CA THR A 63 -2.28 17.87 -0.12
C THR A 63 -2.60 16.38 0.05
N LEU A 64 -2.65 15.64 -1.07
CA LEU A 64 -2.86 14.20 -1.07
C LEU A 64 -1.77 13.48 -0.25
N GLY A 65 -0.51 13.87 -0.42
CA GLY A 65 0.64 13.33 0.30
C GLY A 65 0.61 13.66 1.79
N GLN A 66 0.28 14.90 2.16
CA GLN A 66 0.10 15.29 3.57
C GLN A 66 -1.03 14.50 4.24
N SER A 67 -2.15 14.32 3.55
CA SER A 67 -3.28 13.52 4.02
C SER A 67 -2.88 12.05 4.19
N CYS A 68 -2.05 11.51 3.29
CA CYS A 68 -1.45 10.17 3.44
C CYS A 68 -0.57 10.07 4.69
N ILE A 69 0.27 11.08 4.96
CA ILE A 69 1.12 11.13 6.16
C ILE A 69 0.26 11.07 7.43
N CYS A 70 -0.82 11.86 7.49
CA CYS A 70 -1.74 11.85 8.63
C CYS A 70 -2.34 10.46 8.86
N LEU A 71 -2.88 9.82 7.81
CA LEU A 71 -3.43 8.47 7.94
C LEU A 71 -2.36 7.45 8.34
N TYR A 72 -1.15 7.56 7.80
CA TYR A 72 -0.04 6.68 8.15
C TYR A 72 0.41 6.83 9.60
N CYS A 73 0.41 8.06 10.14
CA CYS A 73 0.65 8.27 11.57
C CYS A 73 -0.43 7.62 12.43
N ILE A 74 -1.71 7.66 12.01
CA ILE A 74 -2.81 6.97 12.69
C ILE A 74 -2.60 5.44 12.63
N ASP A 75 -2.24 4.90 11.46
CA ASP A 75 -1.95 3.47 11.27
C ASP A 75 -0.78 2.99 12.15
N ILE A 76 0.27 3.81 12.29
CA ILE A 76 1.41 3.54 13.19
C ILE A 76 0.95 3.57 14.65
N LEU A 77 0.12 4.55 15.04
CA LEU A 77 -0.43 4.63 16.39
C LEU A 77 -1.27 3.38 16.72
N ILE A 78 -2.14 2.94 15.81
CA ILE A 78 -2.92 1.70 15.96
C ILE A 78 -1.98 0.50 16.17
N GLN A 79 -0.91 0.39 15.36
CA GLN A 79 0.09 -0.67 15.56
C GLN A 79 0.73 -0.61 16.94
N VAL A 80 1.16 0.56 17.41
CA VAL A 80 1.77 0.73 18.73
C VAL A 80 0.80 0.33 19.84
N LEU A 81 -0.47 0.72 19.75
CA LEU A 81 -1.50 0.38 20.76
C LEU A 81 -1.79 -1.14 20.79
N VAL A 82 -1.85 -1.79 19.63
CA VAL A 82 -2.17 -3.22 19.50
C VAL A 82 -0.97 -4.11 19.86
N PHE A 83 0.23 -3.74 19.41
CA PHE A 83 1.44 -4.47 19.75
C PHE A 83 1.94 -4.15 21.16
N ARG A 84 1.51 -3.02 21.75
CA ARG A 84 2.00 -2.46 23.02
C ARG A 84 3.52 -2.35 23.08
N THR A 85 4.15 -2.21 21.91
CA THR A 85 5.61 -2.15 21.75
C THR A 85 5.94 -1.27 20.55
N LEU A 86 7.04 -0.54 20.66
CA LEU A 86 7.58 0.27 19.58
C LEU A 86 8.83 -0.43 19.06
N ASN A 87 8.65 -1.33 18.10
CA ASN A 87 9.79 -2.02 17.48
C ASN A 87 10.47 -1.10 16.43
N VAL A 88 11.73 -1.40 16.10
CA VAL A 88 12.52 -0.61 15.13
C VAL A 88 11.85 -0.47 13.75
N LYS A 89 11.21 -1.53 13.24
CA LYS A 89 10.42 -1.49 12.00
C LYS A 89 9.21 -0.55 12.10
N ILE A 90 8.50 -0.53 13.24
CA ILE A 90 7.38 0.41 13.48
C ILE A 90 7.92 1.83 13.59
N ALA A 91 9.04 2.04 14.29
CA ALA A 91 9.70 3.35 14.38
C ALA A 91 10.07 3.89 12.99
N LEU A 92 10.66 3.04 12.14
CA LEU A 92 11.08 3.37 10.78
C LEU A 92 9.91 3.61 9.82
N GLN A 93 8.68 3.21 10.18
CA GLN A 93 7.50 3.58 9.40
C GLN A 93 7.21 5.09 9.47
N ILE A 94 7.61 5.78 10.54
CA ILE A 94 7.42 7.24 10.67
C ILE A 94 8.22 8.00 9.60
N PRO A 95 9.56 7.91 9.51
CA PRO A 95 10.31 8.59 8.46
C PRO A 95 9.92 8.10 7.06
N PHE A 96 9.58 6.81 6.92
CA PHE A 96 9.03 6.28 5.68
C PHE A 96 7.71 6.98 5.29
N ALA A 97 6.79 7.20 6.23
CA ALA A 97 5.52 7.84 5.97
C ALA A 97 5.70 9.27 5.44
N PHE A 98 6.57 10.06 6.07
CA PHE A 98 6.92 11.40 5.60
C PHE A 98 7.57 11.38 4.21
N ALA A 99 8.58 10.53 4.01
CA ALA A 99 9.26 10.43 2.71
C ALA A 99 8.30 9.99 1.59
N PHE A 100 7.44 9.00 1.88
CA PHE A 100 6.46 8.50 0.93
C PHE A 100 5.36 9.53 0.66
N GLY A 101 4.88 10.26 1.66
CA GLY A 101 3.92 11.35 1.46
C GLY A 101 4.46 12.45 0.56
N CYS A 102 5.70 12.92 0.78
CA CYS A 102 6.34 13.87 -0.12
C CYS A 102 6.52 13.31 -1.54
N LEU A 103 6.79 12.01 -1.67
CA LEU A 103 6.88 11.34 -2.96
C LEU A 103 5.52 11.30 -3.68
N ILE A 104 4.43 11.08 -2.94
CA ILE A 104 3.06 11.15 -3.48
C ILE A 104 2.77 12.56 -3.99
N ASP A 105 3.08 13.61 -3.23
CA ASP A 105 2.89 14.99 -3.68
C ASP A 105 3.73 15.32 -4.92
N LEU A 106 4.97 14.84 -4.98
CA LEU A 106 5.82 15.00 -6.16
C LEU A 106 5.20 14.33 -7.39
N PHE A 107 4.73 13.10 -7.26
CA PHE A 107 4.10 12.39 -8.38
C PHE A 107 2.76 12.98 -8.77
N ASP A 108 1.98 13.47 -7.81
CA ASP A 108 0.74 14.17 -8.07
C ASP A 108 0.97 15.47 -8.83
N PHE A 109 1.98 16.24 -8.43
CA PHE A 109 2.42 17.43 -9.16
C PHE A 109 2.85 17.08 -10.60
N VAL A 110 3.70 16.06 -10.78
CA VAL A 110 4.18 15.65 -12.11
C VAL A 110 3.06 15.16 -13.01
N LEU A 111 2.16 14.31 -12.50
CA LEU A 111 1.01 13.79 -13.25
C LEU A 111 -0.11 14.82 -13.45
N GLY A 112 -0.06 15.94 -12.72
CA GLY A 112 -0.90 17.11 -12.92
C GLY A 112 -0.35 18.14 -13.91
N LEU A 113 0.83 17.92 -14.50
CA LEU A 113 1.32 18.78 -15.57
C LEU A 113 0.51 18.57 -16.86
N ASP A 114 0.34 19.63 -17.66
CA ASP A 114 -0.42 19.60 -18.92
C ASP A 114 0.06 18.54 -19.92
N PHE A 115 1.33 18.11 -19.82
CA PHE A 115 1.86 17.00 -20.59
C PHE A 115 1.05 15.70 -20.40
N PHE A 116 0.54 15.47 -19.20
CA PHE A 116 -0.34 14.36 -18.86
C PHE A 116 -1.81 14.78 -18.98
N TRP A 117 -2.18 15.34 -20.13
CA TRP A 117 -3.54 15.85 -20.42
C TRP A 117 -4.66 14.83 -20.11
N PHE A 118 -4.37 13.53 -20.24
CA PHE A 118 -5.32 12.45 -19.96
C PHE A 118 -5.71 12.32 -18.47
N CYS A 119 -4.99 12.98 -17.57
CA CYS A 119 -5.26 13.00 -16.13
C CYS A 119 -6.22 14.12 -15.69
N HIS A 120 -6.55 15.09 -16.55
CA HIS A 120 -7.37 16.25 -16.18
C HIS A 120 -8.88 16.01 -16.35
N ASP A 121 -9.27 15.26 -17.39
CA ASP A 121 -10.66 14.86 -17.65
C ASP A 121 -10.67 13.50 -18.38
N PRO A 122 -10.39 12.39 -17.67
CA PRO A 122 -10.30 11.09 -18.31
C PRO A 122 -11.68 10.64 -18.81
N SER A 123 -11.75 10.23 -20.08
CA SER A 123 -12.92 9.48 -20.57
C SER A 123 -13.06 8.17 -19.79
N LEU A 124 -14.25 7.57 -19.71
CA LEU A 124 -14.46 6.30 -19.01
C LEU A 124 -13.46 5.20 -19.40
N LEU A 125 -13.09 5.12 -20.68
CA LEU A 125 -12.08 4.16 -21.15
C LEU A 125 -10.69 4.51 -20.60
N THR A 126 -10.30 5.78 -20.64
CA THR A 126 -9.05 6.28 -20.07
C THR A 126 -8.98 6.03 -18.57
N SER A 127 -10.06 6.33 -17.84
CA SER A 127 -10.23 6.05 -16.41
C SER A 127 -10.01 4.58 -16.09
N CYS A 128 -10.66 3.67 -16.82
CA CYS A 128 -10.48 2.23 -16.64
C CYS A 128 -9.04 1.78 -16.88
N ILE A 129 -8.38 2.30 -17.93
CA ILE A 129 -6.99 1.97 -18.25
C ILE A 129 -6.04 2.51 -17.17
N MET A 130 -6.17 3.79 -16.79
CA MET A 130 -5.37 4.41 -15.73
C MET A 130 -5.52 3.66 -14.41
N PHE A 131 -6.76 3.33 -14.04
CA PHE A 131 -7.05 2.59 -12.83
C PHE A 131 -6.39 1.21 -12.85
N THR A 132 -6.56 0.47 -13.95
CA THR A 132 -5.99 -0.88 -14.12
C THR A 132 -4.47 -0.86 -14.05
N ILE A 133 -3.84 0.11 -14.72
CA ILE A 133 -2.38 0.31 -14.65
C ILE A 133 -2.00 0.68 -13.21
N GLY A 134 -2.71 1.61 -12.58
CA GLY A 134 -2.47 2.07 -11.21
C GLY A 134 -2.48 0.92 -10.20
N ILE A 135 -3.55 0.12 -10.14
CA ILE A 135 -3.62 -1.04 -9.23
C ILE A 135 -2.57 -2.11 -9.55
N THR A 136 -2.18 -2.25 -10.81
CA THR A 136 -1.11 -3.18 -11.23
C THR A 136 0.24 -2.71 -10.70
N LEU A 137 0.56 -1.43 -10.86
CA LEU A 137 1.77 -0.81 -10.32
C LEU A 137 1.79 -0.91 -8.79
N ILE A 138 0.66 -0.65 -8.12
CA ILE A 138 0.55 -0.85 -6.66
C ILE A 138 0.89 -2.29 -6.28
N GLY A 139 0.31 -3.29 -6.96
CA GLY A 139 0.61 -4.70 -6.69
C GLY A 139 2.08 -5.07 -6.91
N ILE A 140 2.72 -4.54 -7.97
CA ILE A 140 4.14 -4.73 -8.24
C ILE A 140 5.01 -4.09 -7.15
N GLY A 141 4.70 -2.85 -6.78
CA GLY A 141 5.42 -2.09 -5.75
C GLY A 141 5.35 -2.75 -4.38
N VAL A 142 4.14 -3.13 -3.94
CA VAL A 142 3.93 -3.86 -2.68
C VAL A 142 4.66 -5.20 -2.69
N SER A 143 4.58 -5.98 -3.78
CA SER A 143 5.29 -7.25 -3.91
C SER A 143 6.81 -7.08 -3.73
N ALA A 144 7.41 -6.09 -4.40
CA ALA A 144 8.83 -5.79 -4.27
C ALA A 144 9.21 -5.39 -2.83
N MET A 145 8.42 -4.52 -2.19
CA MET A 145 8.67 -4.06 -0.83
C MET A 145 8.59 -5.20 0.19
N VAL A 146 7.53 -6.01 0.12
CA VAL A 146 7.30 -7.16 1.01
C VAL A 146 8.41 -8.19 0.83
N ALA A 147 8.79 -8.50 -0.42
CA ALA A 147 9.83 -9.46 -0.72
C ALA A 147 11.19 -9.05 -0.14
N MET A 148 11.51 -7.75 -0.11
CA MET A 148 12.79 -7.26 0.43
C MET A 148 12.78 -7.10 1.96
N ASN A 149 11.64 -7.21 2.65
CA ASN A 149 11.51 -7.27 4.13
C ASN A 149 12.34 -6.20 4.89
N PHE A 150 12.28 -4.95 4.43
CA PHE A 150 12.85 -3.79 5.15
C PHE A 150 11.79 -3.19 6.09
N VAL A 151 11.16 -2.10 5.65
CA VAL A 151 10.06 -1.42 6.33
C VAL A 151 8.81 -1.68 5.51
N LEU A 152 7.74 -2.07 6.17
CA LEU A 152 6.45 -2.25 5.51
C LEU A 152 5.78 -0.89 5.42
N ASN A 153 4.93 -0.67 4.40
CA ASN A 153 4.10 0.53 4.41
C ASN A 153 3.20 0.52 5.68
N PRO A 154 2.82 1.70 6.21
CA PRO A 154 1.99 1.79 7.40
C PRO A 154 0.62 1.09 7.25
N ALA A 155 0.05 1.12 6.04
CA ALA A 155 -1.22 0.50 5.73
C ALA A 155 -1.22 -1.03 5.90
N ASP A 156 -0.20 -1.72 5.41
CA ASP A 156 -0.05 -3.17 5.58
C ASP A 156 0.46 -3.50 6.99
N GLY A 157 1.20 -2.60 7.65
CA GLY A 157 1.53 -2.70 9.08
C GLY A 157 0.27 -2.69 9.96
N CYS A 158 -0.67 -1.79 9.68
CA CYS A 158 -1.98 -1.76 10.35
C CYS A 158 -2.77 -3.06 10.12
N THR A 159 -2.69 -3.63 8.91
CA THR A 159 -3.27 -4.94 8.62
C THR A 159 -2.68 -6.05 9.50
N GLN A 160 -1.38 -6.03 9.81
CA GLN A 160 -0.79 -6.99 10.77
C GLN A 160 -1.30 -6.79 12.20
N ALA A 161 -1.56 -5.55 12.61
CA ALA A 161 -2.19 -5.28 13.90
C ALA A 161 -3.60 -5.89 13.95
N PHE A 162 -4.38 -5.74 12.88
CA PHE A 162 -5.69 -6.41 12.76
C PHE A 162 -5.60 -7.93 12.78
N MET A 163 -4.58 -8.53 12.15
CA MET A 163 -4.35 -9.99 12.26
C MET A 163 -4.15 -10.42 13.71
N LYS A 164 -3.40 -9.64 14.51
CA LYS A 164 -3.16 -9.94 15.92
C LYS A 164 -4.46 -9.88 16.74
N ILE A 165 -5.37 -8.95 16.42
CA ILE A 165 -6.65 -8.80 17.12
C ILE A 165 -7.65 -9.88 16.71
N THR A 166 -7.77 -10.14 15.41
CA THR A 166 -8.82 -10.99 14.83
C THR A 166 -8.42 -12.45 14.70
N HIS A 167 -7.13 -12.77 14.82
CA HIS A 167 -6.54 -14.08 14.55
C HIS A 167 -6.82 -14.61 13.12
N LEU A 168 -7.16 -13.72 12.19
CA LEU A 168 -7.42 -14.06 10.79
C LEU A 168 -6.12 -14.05 9.97
N PRO A 169 -6.05 -14.84 8.88
CA PRO A 169 -4.93 -14.78 7.95
C PRO A 169 -4.86 -13.40 7.27
N PHE A 170 -3.66 -13.02 6.83
CA PHE A 170 -3.36 -11.69 6.27
C PHE A 170 -4.38 -11.22 5.22
N GLY A 171 -4.73 -12.07 4.25
CA GLY A 171 -5.70 -11.71 3.21
C GLY A 171 -7.09 -11.35 3.76
N LYS A 172 -7.60 -12.09 4.74
CA LYS A 172 -8.91 -11.80 5.36
C LYS A 172 -8.84 -10.55 6.24
N ALA A 173 -7.77 -10.39 7.02
CA ALA A 173 -7.55 -9.19 7.83
C ALA A 173 -7.43 -7.94 6.96
N LYS A 174 -6.78 -8.04 5.79
CA LYS A 174 -6.66 -6.95 4.81
C LYS A 174 -8.01 -6.52 4.28
N ILE A 175 -8.86 -7.47 3.86
CA ILE A 175 -10.20 -7.17 3.36
C ILE A 175 -11.02 -6.46 4.45
N ILE A 176 -10.97 -6.92 5.70
CA ILE A 176 -11.68 -6.25 6.80
C ILE A 176 -11.18 -4.81 6.99
N ASN A 177 -9.86 -4.62 7.03
CA ASN A 177 -9.26 -3.29 7.16
C ASN A 177 -9.67 -2.38 5.99
N ASP A 178 -9.65 -2.89 4.76
CA ASP A 178 -10.06 -2.13 3.58
C ASP A 178 -11.56 -1.80 3.59
N VAL A 179 -12.43 -2.72 4.03
CA VAL A 179 -13.87 -2.45 4.19
C VAL A 179 -14.11 -1.37 5.25
N LEU A 180 -13.41 -1.41 6.39
CA LEU A 180 -13.51 -0.36 7.41
C LEU A 180 -13.10 1.01 6.84
N ARG A 181 -11.97 1.06 6.12
CA ARG A 181 -11.49 2.30 5.52
C ARG A 181 -12.41 2.83 4.43
N PHE A 182 -12.98 1.94 3.63
CA PHE A 182 -14.01 2.29 2.64
C PHE A 182 -15.26 2.88 3.31
N SER A 183 -15.76 2.25 4.39
CA SER A 183 -16.91 2.78 5.12
C SER A 183 -16.62 4.17 5.71
N ILE A 184 -15.43 4.36 6.30
CA ILE A 184 -15.01 5.67 6.82
C ILE A 184 -14.93 6.71 5.70
N ALA A 185 -14.32 6.37 4.56
CA ALA A 185 -14.21 7.27 3.42
C ALA A 185 -15.58 7.66 2.85
N CYS A 186 -16.53 6.72 2.75
CA CYS A 186 -17.91 7.00 2.33
C CYS A 186 -18.61 7.97 3.28
N ILE A 187 -18.50 7.75 4.60
CA ILE A 187 -19.10 8.63 5.61
C ILE A 187 -18.47 10.03 5.54
N MET A 188 -17.13 10.11 5.43
CA MET A 188 -16.42 11.37 5.29
C MET A 188 -16.83 12.12 4.02
N ALA A 189 -16.91 11.45 2.87
CA ALA A 189 -17.30 12.08 1.61
C ALA A 189 -18.71 12.66 1.69
N LEU A 190 -19.68 11.87 2.17
CA LEU A 190 -21.06 12.33 2.34
C LEU A 190 -21.19 13.49 3.33
N ALA A 191 -20.44 13.46 4.44
CA ALA A 191 -20.48 14.51 5.44
C ALA A 191 -19.86 15.84 4.94
N MET A 192 -18.87 15.77 4.06
CA MET A 192 -18.11 16.93 3.60
C MET A 192 -18.68 17.54 2.32
N THR A 193 -19.02 16.72 1.32
CA THR A 193 -19.42 17.20 -0.02
C THR A 193 -20.88 16.86 -0.37
N GLY A 194 -21.58 16.08 0.46
CA GLY A 194 -22.97 15.66 0.22
C GLY A 194 -23.13 14.59 -0.88
N HIS A 195 -22.04 14.13 -1.48
CA HIS A 195 -22.02 13.08 -2.49
C HIS A 195 -20.79 12.18 -2.32
N LEU A 196 -20.80 10.99 -2.93
CA LEU A 196 -19.65 10.10 -2.91
C LEU A 196 -18.62 10.55 -3.94
N PHE A 197 -17.43 10.90 -3.47
CA PHE A 197 -16.24 11.21 -4.28
C PHE A 197 -15.03 10.48 -3.68
N GLY A 198 -14.00 10.18 -4.50
CA GLY A 198 -12.80 9.45 -4.08
C GLY A 198 -13.02 7.96 -3.73
N VAL A 199 -14.28 7.50 -3.77
CA VAL A 199 -14.71 6.13 -3.50
C VAL A 199 -15.68 5.69 -4.58
N GLY A 200 -15.50 4.49 -5.13
CA GLY A 200 -16.35 4.00 -6.22
C GLY A 200 -16.22 2.51 -6.49
N VAL A 201 -16.66 2.11 -7.69
CA VAL A 201 -16.59 0.72 -8.16
C VAL A 201 -15.13 0.23 -8.21
N GLY A 202 -14.21 1.11 -8.63
CA GLY A 202 -12.78 0.84 -8.61
C GLY A 202 -12.28 0.49 -7.21
N THR A 203 -12.73 1.20 -6.18
CA THR A 203 -12.34 0.91 -4.80
C THR A 203 -12.69 -0.53 -4.43
N VAL A 204 -13.92 -0.99 -4.70
CA VAL A 204 -14.35 -2.37 -4.42
C VAL A 204 -13.53 -3.38 -5.22
N ILE A 205 -13.27 -3.11 -6.50
CA ILE A 205 -12.44 -3.97 -7.37
C ILE A 205 -11.02 -4.09 -6.81
N SER A 206 -10.41 -2.97 -6.39
CA SER A 206 -9.03 -2.95 -5.89
C SER A 206 -8.81 -3.74 -4.61
N MET A 207 -9.81 -3.81 -3.72
CA MET A 207 -9.73 -4.57 -2.47
C MET A 207 -9.40 -6.04 -2.71
N VAL A 208 -9.94 -6.60 -3.80
CA VAL A 208 -9.70 -7.99 -4.19
C VAL A 208 -8.52 -8.09 -5.16
N ALA A 209 -8.44 -7.18 -6.14
CA ALA A 209 -7.47 -7.25 -7.23
C ALA A 209 -6.02 -7.03 -6.76
N ILE A 210 -5.74 -6.05 -5.89
CA ILE A 210 -4.36 -5.72 -5.48
C ILE A 210 -3.69 -6.91 -4.80
N GLY A 211 -4.42 -7.65 -3.95
CA GLY A 211 -3.91 -8.85 -3.29
C GLY A 211 -3.54 -9.94 -4.29
N ALA A 212 -4.43 -10.22 -5.25
CA ALA A 212 -4.19 -11.21 -6.29
C ALA A 212 -3.01 -10.82 -7.21
N ILE A 213 -2.94 -9.56 -7.63
CA ILE A 213 -1.84 -9.04 -8.44
C ILE A 213 -0.52 -9.17 -7.69
N CYS A 214 -0.48 -8.76 -6.42
CA CYS A 214 0.72 -8.89 -5.58
C CYS A 214 1.20 -10.35 -5.50
N GLN A 215 0.28 -11.31 -5.37
CA GLN A 215 0.63 -12.73 -5.32
C GLN A 215 1.20 -13.22 -6.65
N VAL A 216 0.54 -12.92 -7.77
CA VAL A 216 0.99 -13.31 -9.11
C VAL A 216 2.37 -12.72 -9.42
N VAL A 217 2.58 -11.44 -9.11
CA VAL A 217 3.87 -10.76 -9.32
C VAL A 217 4.94 -11.37 -8.42
N SER A 218 4.65 -11.61 -7.15
CA SER A 218 5.58 -12.22 -6.21
C SER A 218 6.00 -13.63 -6.65
N ASP A 219 5.05 -14.42 -7.17
CA ASP A 219 5.32 -15.77 -7.64
C ASP A 219 6.13 -15.79 -8.93
N GLY A 220 5.81 -14.92 -9.90
CA GLY A 220 6.57 -14.77 -11.14
C GLY A 220 7.98 -14.21 -10.92
N ALA A 221 8.13 -13.23 -10.03
CA ALA A 221 9.40 -12.59 -9.71
C ALA A 221 10.22 -13.34 -8.64
N ARG A 222 9.71 -14.47 -8.10
CA ARG A 222 10.32 -15.22 -7.00
C ARG A 222 11.78 -15.58 -7.26
N GLY A 223 12.09 -16.02 -8.48
CA GLY A 223 13.46 -16.35 -8.89
C GLY A 223 14.40 -15.15 -8.87
N PHE A 224 13.90 -13.98 -9.29
CA PHE A 224 14.63 -12.72 -9.28
C PHE A 224 14.83 -12.19 -7.86
N TYR A 225 13.77 -12.14 -7.03
CA TYR A 225 13.87 -11.71 -5.64
C TYR A 225 14.84 -12.55 -4.82
N ARG A 226 14.87 -13.87 -5.04
CA ARG A 226 15.81 -14.79 -4.39
C ARG A 226 17.27 -14.56 -4.77
N ARG A 227 17.59 -13.81 -5.83
CA ARG A 227 18.96 -13.36 -6.12
C ARG A 227 19.43 -12.27 -5.15
N ALA A 228 18.50 -11.50 -4.58
CA ALA A 228 18.79 -10.44 -3.63
C ALA A 228 18.64 -10.92 -2.17
N TYR A 229 17.52 -11.57 -1.87
CA TYR A 229 17.14 -11.93 -0.51
C TYR A 229 16.29 -13.20 -0.48
N VAL A 230 16.61 -14.10 0.45
CA VAL A 230 15.81 -15.29 0.75
C VAL A 230 15.22 -15.11 2.15
N PRO A 231 13.89 -14.93 2.28
CA PRO A 231 13.25 -14.80 3.58
C PRO A 231 13.37 -16.11 4.36
N ALA A 232 13.38 -15.99 5.69
CA ALA A 232 13.32 -17.15 6.57
C ALA A 232 12.00 -17.91 6.32
N SER A 233 12.08 -19.21 6.08
CA SER A 233 10.89 -20.07 5.99
C SER A 233 10.62 -20.67 7.35
N PHE A 234 9.46 -20.35 7.94
CA PHE A 234 8.88 -21.21 8.97
C PHE A 234 8.26 -22.41 8.25
N ALA A 235 8.82 -23.60 8.49
CA ALA A 235 8.19 -24.86 8.09
C ALA A 235 7.02 -25.16 9.02
#